data_AF-A0AA41A0S9-F1
#
_entry.id   AF-A0AA41A0S9-F1
#
_cell.length_a   1.000
_cell.length_b   1.000
_cell.length_c   1.000
_cell.angle_alpha   90.00
_cell.angle_beta   90.00
_cell.angle_gamma   90.00
#
_symmetry.space_group_name_H-M   'P 1'
#
loop_
_entity.id
_entity.type
_entity.pdbx_description
1 polymer ?
#
loop_
_entity_poly.entity_id
_entity_poly.type
_entity_poly.pdbx_seq_one_letter_code
_entity_poly.pdbx_strand_id
1 'polypeptide(L)' 'MFLMATALLWAVGAHAAVVGGNDVNCRMAPRTNATVVGTLRRGEDVAVVSTEGAWTRVDPPRLAACWVRSDLLV' A
#
# COMPACT_ATOMS: atom_id res chain seq x y z
N MET A 1 1.11 -32.91 21.84
CA MET A 1 -0.03 -32.03 21.57
C MET A 1 0.47 -30.60 21.60
N PHE A 2 0.81 -30.04 20.44
CA PHE A 2 1.23 -28.65 20.27
C PHE A 2 0.13 -28.00 19.45
N LEU A 3 -0.49 -26.95 20.02
CA LEU A 3 -1.60 -26.23 19.41
C LEU A 3 -1.13 -25.63 18.08
N MET A 4 -1.69 -26.14 16.97
CA MET A 4 -1.64 -25.46 15.68
C MET A 4 -2.32 -24.10 15.90
N ALA A 5 -1.54 -23.02 15.90
CA ALA A 5 -2.06 -21.68 15.93
C ALA A 5 -3.10 -21.57 14.81
N THR A 6 -4.35 -21.36 15.19
CA THR A 6 -5.41 -20.96 14.27
C THR A 6 -5.05 -19.56 13.78
N ALA A 7 -4.23 -19.49 12.74
CA ALA A 7 -4.20 -18.34 11.87
C ALA A 7 -5.58 -18.30 11.21
N LEU A 8 -6.51 -17.58 11.84
CA LEU A 8 -7.68 -17.08 11.14
C LEU A 8 -7.14 -16.35 9.91
N LEU A 9 -7.49 -16.85 8.73
CA LEU A 9 -7.14 -16.32 7.42
C LEU A 9 -7.65 -14.87 7.31
N TRP A 10 -6.90 -13.92 7.86
CA TRP A 10 -6.95 -12.54 7.42
C TRP A 10 -5.68 -12.28 6.60
N ALA A 11 -5.47 -13.05 5.54
CA ALA A 11 -4.90 -12.41 4.37
C ALA A 11 -6.05 -11.59 3.75
N VAL A 12 -6.41 -10.48 4.41
CA VAL A 12 -7.25 -9.47 3.79
C VAL A 12 -6.43 -8.91 2.64
N GLY A 13 -6.63 -9.49 1.47
CA GLY A 13 -6.39 -8.90 0.16
C GLY A 13 -5.02 -8.29 -0.12
N ALA A 14 -3.96 -8.65 0.59
CA ALA A 14 -2.61 -8.20 0.28
C ALA A 14 -2.14 -8.79 -1.05
N HIS A 15 -2.30 -8.04 -2.14
CA HIS A 15 -1.77 -8.39 -3.45
C HIS A 15 -0.62 -7.45 -3.78
N ALA A 16 0.41 -7.96 -4.47
CA ALA A 16 1.53 -7.15 -4.90
C ALA A 16 1.10 -6.21 -6.04
N ALA A 17 1.54 -4.96 -5.97
CA ALA A 17 1.46 -3.99 -7.06
C ALA A 17 2.83 -3.33 -7.25
N VAL A 18 3.08 -2.82 -8.44
CA VAL A 18 4.31 -2.10 -8.75
C VAL A 18 3.99 -0.62 -8.87
N VAL A 19 4.88 0.24 -8.37
CA VAL A 19 4.74 1.67 -8.57
C VAL A 19 5.05 2.02 -10.03
N GLY A 20 4.04 2.48 -10.77
CA GLY A 20 4.17 2.82 -12.19
C GLY A 20 4.66 4.25 -12.44
N GLY A 21 4.36 5.18 -11.52
CA GLY A 21 4.76 6.58 -11.60
C GLY A 21 6.19 6.85 -11.09
N ASN A 22 6.78 7.97 -11.53
CA ASN A 22 8.03 8.47 -10.95
C ASN A 22 7.73 9.30 -9.69
N ASP A 23 8.47 9.07 -8.60
CA ASP A 23 8.37 9.79 -7.32
C ASP A 23 6.92 9.97 -6.84
N VAL A 24 6.22 8.85 -6.72
CA VAL A 24 4.81 8.81 -6.33
C VAL A 24 4.65 9.18 -4.86
N ASN A 25 3.83 10.19 -4.59
CA ASN A 25 3.55 10.64 -3.24
C ASN A 25 2.77 9.60 -2.43
N CYS A 26 3.32 9.26 -1.27
CA CYS A 26 2.76 8.36 -0.26
C CYS A 26 2.20 9.22 0.88
N ARG A 27 0.88 9.12 1.14
CA ARG A 27 0.13 10.06 1.99
C ARG A 27 -0.48 9.41 3.22
N MET A 28 -0.76 10.19 4.27
CA MET A 28 -1.40 9.66 5.49
C MET A 28 -2.88 9.28 5.33
N ALA A 29 -3.56 9.82 4.31
CA ALA A 29 -5.01 9.63 4.11
C ALA A 29 -5.38 9.71 2.61
N PRO A 30 -6.54 9.14 2.19
CA PRO A 30 -6.97 9.06 0.79
C PRO A 30 -7.54 10.40 0.26
N ARG A 31 -6.71 11.45 0.28
CA ARG A 31 -7.08 12.80 -0.21
C ARG A 31 -5.86 13.58 -0.66
N THR A 32 -6.06 14.49 -1.62
CA THR A 32 -4.98 15.23 -2.28
C THR A 32 -4.26 16.23 -1.37
N ASN A 33 -4.94 16.72 -0.33
CA ASN A 33 -4.39 17.64 0.66
C ASN A 33 -3.84 16.96 1.93
N ALA A 34 -3.79 15.62 1.97
CA ALA A 34 -3.19 14.91 3.09
C ALA A 34 -1.67 15.07 3.11
N THR A 35 -1.09 15.07 4.31
CA THR A 35 0.36 15.09 4.52
C THR A 35 1.03 13.95 3.75
N VAL A 36 2.08 14.31 3.01
CA VAL A 36 2.97 13.36 2.33
C VAL A 36 3.97 12.85 3.36
N VAL A 37 4.02 11.53 3.58
CA VAL A 37 4.95 10.88 4.52
C VAL A 37 6.22 10.38 3.82
N GLY A 38 6.21 10.35 2.50
CA GLY A 38 7.37 9.98 1.69
C GLY A 38 7.00 9.85 0.22
N THR A 39 7.96 9.36 -0.55
CA THR A 39 7.78 9.08 -1.98
C THR A 39 8.21 7.64 -2.28
N LEU A 40 7.51 7.04 -3.22
CA LEU A 40 7.82 5.72 -3.76
C LEU A 40 8.40 5.87 -5.17
N ARG A 41 9.37 5.02 -5.49
CA ARG A 41 10.04 5.08 -6.80
C ARG A 41 9.37 4.14 -7.78
N ARG A 42 9.43 4.50 -9.06
CA ARG A 42 8.98 3.61 -10.14
C ARG A 42 9.68 2.25 -10.05
N GLY A 43 8.93 1.18 -10.20
CA GLY A 43 9.43 -0.20 -10.11
C GLY A 43 9.58 -0.71 -8.68
N GLU A 44 9.20 0.07 -7.67
CA GLU A 44 9.15 -0.40 -6.27
C GLU A 44 7.94 -1.32 -6.08
N ASP A 45 8.19 -2.51 -5.54
CA ASP A 45 7.16 -3.47 -5.17
C ASP A 45 6.50 -3.03 -3.86
N VAL A 46 5.16 -3.00 -3.85
CA VAL A 46 4.36 -2.65 -2.69
C VAL A 46 3.25 -3.65 -2.46
N ALA A 47 2.90 -3.89 -1.20
CA ALA A 47 1.74 -4.71 -0.86
C ALA A 47 0.48 -3.82 -0.81
N VAL A 48 -0.53 -4.10 -1.61
CA VAL A 48 -1.82 -3.41 -1.58
C VAL A 48 -2.65 -3.93 -0.40
N VAL A 49 -2.92 -3.09 0.59
CA VAL A 49 -3.69 -3.46 1.79
C VAL A 49 -5.18 -3.26 1.57
N SER A 50 -5.58 -2.14 0.96
CA SER A 50 -6.98 -1.83 0.67
C SER A 50 -7.10 -0.77 -0.42
N THR A 51 -8.27 -0.66 -1.03
CA THR A 51 -8.60 0.40 -2.00
C THR A 51 -9.86 1.12 -1.56
N GLU A 52 -9.83 2.45 -1.59
CA GLU A 52 -10.94 3.35 -1.28
C GLU A 52 -11.06 4.40 -2.38
N GLY A 53 -12.03 4.21 -3.27
CA GLY A 53 -12.23 5.09 -4.43
C GLY A 53 -11.00 5.14 -5.33
N ALA A 54 -10.43 6.33 -5.51
CA ALA A 54 -9.24 6.58 -6.34
C ALA A 54 -7.91 6.37 -5.59
N TRP A 55 -7.94 5.83 -4.38
CA TRP A 55 -6.78 5.66 -3.53
C TRP A 55 -6.59 4.22 -3.12
N THR A 56 -5.35 3.79 -3.09
CA THR A 56 -4.92 2.47 -2.65
C THR A 56 -3.99 2.65 -1.46
N ARG A 57 -4.33 2.01 -0.35
CA ARG A 57 -3.46 1.89 0.81
C ARG A 57 -2.43 0.80 0.51
N VAL A 58 -1.17 1.16 0.55
CA VAL A 58 -0.03 0.28 0.27
C VAL A 58 0.88 0.19 1.48
N ASP A 59 1.57 -0.94 1.61
CA ASP A 59 2.61 -1.19 2.59
C ASP A 59 3.96 -1.41 1.85
N PRO A 60 4.76 -0.36 1.69
CA PRO A 60 6.06 -0.43 1.02
C PRO A 60 7.16 -0.88 2.01
N PRO A 61 8.26 -1.50 1.54
CA PRO A 61 9.30 -2.05 2.42
C PRO A 61 10.08 -0.98 3.20
N ARG A 62 10.11 0.27 2.73
CA ARG A 62 10.95 1.35 3.29
C ARG A 62 10.16 2.40 4.08
N LEU A 63 8.84 2.38 4.04
CA LEU A 63 7.98 3.39 4.69
C LEU A 63 6.84 2.71 5.44
N ALA A 64 6.22 3.44 6.36
CA ALA A 64 4.96 2.97 6.95
C ALA A 64 3.84 2.95 5.90
N ALA A 65 2.88 2.05 6.08
CA ALA A 65 1.71 1.95 5.20
C ALA A 65 1.00 3.29 4.98
N CYS A 66 0.73 3.60 3.73
CA CYS A 66 0.26 4.92 3.29
C CYS A 66 -0.67 4.82 2.09
N TRP A 67 -1.27 5.94 1.73
CA TRP A 67 -2.21 6.07 0.62
C TRP A 67 -1.52 6.63 -0.60
N VAL A 68 -1.69 5.90 -1.70
CA VAL A 68 -1.20 6.22 -3.03
C VAL A 68 -2.39 6.28 -3.98
N ARG A 69 -2.29 7.12 -5.01
CA ARG A 69 -3.28 7.21 -6.07
C ARG A 69 -3.29 5.93 -6.90
N SER A 70 -4.43 5.28 -7.05
CA SER A 70 -4.52 3.93 -7.67
C SER A 70 -4.06 3.92 -9.12
N ASP A 71 -4.24 5.03 -9.84
CA ASP A 71 -3.77 5.26 -11.21
C ASP A 71 -2.23 5.35 -11.35
N LEU A 72 -1.50 5.36 -10.23
CA LEU A 72 -0.04 5.36 -10.19
C LEU A 72 0.55 3.99 -9.86
N LEU A 73 -0.29 2.97 -9.67
CA LEU A 73 0.09 1.58 -9.43
C LEU A 73 -0.23 0.75 -10.68
N VAL A 74 0.62 -0.25 -10.96
CA VAL A 74 0.48 -1.19 -12.10
C VAL A 74 0.54 -2.64 -11.63
#